data_AF-A0A7J4IIQ5-F1
#
_entry.id   AF-A0A7J4IIQ5-F1
#
_cell.length_a   1.000
_cell.length_b   1.000
_cell.length_c   1.000
_cell.angle_alpha   90.00
_cell.angle_beta   90.00
_cell.angle_gamma   90.00
#
_symmetry.space_group_name_H-M   'P 1'
#
loop_
_entity.id
_entity.type
_entity.pdbx_description
1 polymer ?
#
loop_
_entity_poly.entity_id
_entity_poly.type
_entity_poly.pdbx_seq_one_letter_code
_entity_poly.pdbx_strand_id
1 'polypeptide(L)'
;MIRILKTMDVQKEDTASVIITLCLLFVWYLTLVLFNHPLVSLAILWVGMIVLSLVYFFIYRKKKREMRIFKIRFFVSAIPIYSALAFYVYLLLYGNGAPGFVRFMPIGIIGTMLLLNAGVVYWFSQKK
;
A
#
# COMPACT_ATOMS: atom_id res chain seq x y z
N MET A 1 -29.82 12.68 1.62
CA MET A 1 -29.22 13.38 2.78
C MET A 1 -27.74 13.00 2.88
N ILE A 2 -26.90 13.61 2.04
CA ILE A 2 -25.46 13.35 2.01
C ILE A 2 -24.84 14.18 3.12
N ARG A 3 -24.55 13.54 4.25
CA ARG A 3 -23.90 14.16 5.40
C ARG A 3 -22.54 14.65 4.93
N ILE A 4 -22.47 15.96 4.72
CA ILE A 4 -21.32 16.74 4.25
C ILE A 4 -20.06 16.19 4.93
N LEU A 5 -19.18 15.61 4.11
CA LEU A 5 -17.84 15.22 4.53
C LEU A 5 -17.18 16.47 5.10
N LYS A 6 -17.14 16.54 6.42
CA LYS A 6 -16.32 17.47 7.19
C LYS A 6 -14.94 17.50 6.55
N THR A 7 -14.53 18.68 6.13
CA THR A 7 -13.26 18.98 5.45
C THR A 7 -12.11 18.43 6.30
N MET A 8 -11.40 17.44 5.76
CA MET A 8 -10.26 16.81 6.43
C MET A 8 -8.97 17.41 5.87
N ASP A 9 -8.31 18.26 6.67
CA ASP A 9 -7.05 18.89 6.29
C ASP A 9 -5.91 17.85 6.25
N VAL A 10 -5.12 17.83 5.18
CA VAL A 10 -3.98 16.91 5.02
C VAL A 10 -2.79 17.49 5.80
N GLN A 11 -2.32 16.78 6.82
CA GLN A 11 -1.19 17.26 7.64
C GLN A 11 0.14 16.66 7.21
N LYS A 12 1.24 17.21 7.75
CA LYS A 12 2.61 16.77 7.46
C LYS A 12 2.81 15.27 7.73
N GLU A 13 2.12 14.73 8.74
CA GLU A 13 2.13 13.30 9.03
C GLU A 13 1.53 12.51 7.87
N ASP A 14 0.38 12.89 7.33
CA ASP A 14 -0.22 12.16 6.20
C ASP A 14 0.71 12.09 5.00
N THR A 15 1.47 13.15 4.76
CA THR A 15 2.49 13.19 3.72
C THR A 15 3.68 12.29 4.07
N ALA A 16 4.14 12.34 5.33
CA ALA A 16 5.24 11.50 5.81
C ALA A 16 4.90 10.00 5.75
N SER A 17 3.66 9.59 6.10
CA SER A 17 3.24 8.19 5.91
C SER A 17 3.30 7.80 4.46
N VAL A 18 2.80 8.64 3.55
CA VAL A 18 2.84 8.34 2.11
C VAL A 18 4.28 8.11 1.70
N ILE A 19 5.19 9.04 2.02
CA ILE A 19 6.61 8.93 1.68
C ILE A 19 7.20 7.62 2.24
N ILE A 20 6.94 7.28 3.50
CA ILE A 20 7.46 6.05 4.11
C ILE A 20 6.85 4.81 3.42
N THR A 21 5.55 4.82 3.09
CA THR A 21 4.90 3.73 2.33
C THR A 21 5.52 3.59 0.94
N LEU A 22 5.78 4.70 0.23
CA LEU A 22 6.43 4.71 -1.08
C LEU A 22 7.85 4.13 -0.98
N CYS A 23 8.64 4.53 0.02
CA CYS A 23 9.97 3.99 0.26
C CYS A 23 9.93 2.49 0.58
N LEU A 24 9.00 2.04 1.43
CA LEU A 24 8.85 0.62 1.77
C LEU A 24 8.51 -0.22 0.53
N LEU A 25 7.61 0.28 -0.33
CA LEU A 25 7.25 -0.36 -1.59
C LEU A 25 8.41 -0.38 -2.59
N PHE A 26 9.24 0.67 -2.62
CA PHE A 26 10.43 0.72 -3.47
C PHE A 26 11.51 -0.26 -3.00
N VAL A 27 11.78 -0.33 -1.70
CA VAL A 27 12.72 -1.32 -1.12
C VAL A 27 12.24 -2.74 -1.43
N TRP A 28 10.94 -3.00 -1.26
CA TRP A 28 10.35 -4.28 -1.61
C TRP A 28 10.49 -4.63 -3.10
N TYR A 29 10.33 -3.65 -3.98
CA TYR A 29 10.57 -3.82 -5.40
C TYR A 29 12.00 -4.28 -5.69
N LEU A 30 12.99 -3.61 -5.08
CA LEU A 30 14.40 -4.02 -5.23
C LEU A 30 14.63 -5.43 -4.71
N THR A 31 14.04 -5.81 -3.57
CA THR A 31 14.18 -7.18 -3.06
C THR A 31 13.51 -8.21 -3.96
N LEU A 32 12.39 -7.88 -4.59
CA LEU A 32 11.73 -8.79 -5.53
C LEU A 32 12.52 -8.98 -6.83
N VAL A 33 13.21 -7.94 -7.31
CA VAL A 33 14.06 -8.02 -8.51
C VAL A 33 15.38 -8.74 -8.22
N LEU A 34 15.99 -8.50 -7.06
CA LEU A 34 17.29 -9.04 -6.70
C LEU A 34 17.23 -10.48 -6.17
N PHE A 35 16.12 -10.89 -5.53
CA PHE A 35 16.00 -12.19 -4.90
C PHE A 35 14.88 -13.03 -5.53
N ASN A 36 15.18 -14.30 -5.82
CA ASN A 36 14.24 -15.26 -6.43
C ASN A 36 13.20 -15.84 -5.43
N HIS A 37 12.90 -15.10 -4.36
CA HIS A 37 11.97 -15.51 -3.29
C HIS A 37 10.78 -14.55 -3.19
N PRO A 38 9.87 -14.56 -4.18
CA PRO A 38 8.79 -13.58 -4.27
C PRO A 38 7.82 -13.67 -3.10
N LEU A 39 7.53 -14.87 -2.58
CA LEU A 39 6.65 -15.03 -1.42
C LEU A 39 7.23 -14.45 -0.14
N VAL A 40 8.51 -14.73 0.13
CA VAL A 40 9.19 -14.20 1.31
C VAL A 40 9.24 -12.68 1.24
N SER A 41 9.59 -12.14 0.06
CA SER A 41 9.54 -10.71 -0.20
C SER A 41 8.14 -10.15 0.10
N LEU A 42 7.06 -10.78 -0.42
CA LEU A 42 5.67 -10.34 -0.19
C LEU A 42 5.26 -10.39 1.28
N ALA A 43 5.65 -11.45 2.00
CA ALA A 43 5.40 -11.57 3.43
C ALA A 43 6.09 -10.44 4.21
N ILE A 44 7.33 -10.10 3.87
CA ILE A 44 8.06 -8.98 4.48
C ILE A 44 7.35 -7.65 4.20
N LEU A 45 6.90 -7.40 2.96
CA LEU A 45 6.11 -6.20 2.65
C LEU A 45 4.83 -6.13 3.47
N TRP A 46 4.12 -7.25 3.56
CA TRP A 46 2.90 -7.38 4.37
C TRP A 46 3.14 -7.00 5.82
N VAL A 47 4.17 -7.59 6.44
CA VAL A 47 4.55 -7.30 7.82
C VAL A 47 4.93 -5.82 7.96
N GLY A 48 5.74 -5.28 7.04
CA GLY A 48 6.13 -3.87 7.04
C GLY A 48 4.93 -2.92 6.95
N MET A 49 3.96 -3.22 6.10
CA MET A 49 2.71 -2.44 5.97
C MET A 49 1.84 -2.53 7.22
N ILE A 50 1.75 -3.69 7.87
CA ILE A 50 1.03 -3.85 9.15
C ILE A 50 1.71 -3.01 10.24
N VAL A 51 3.03 -3.11 10.38
CA VAL A 51 3.80 -2.33 11.36
C VAL A 51 3.62 -0.84 11.13
N LEU A 52 3.74 -0.39 9.87
CA LEU A 52 3.52 1.01 9.51
C LEU A 52 2.11 1.48 9.88
N SER A 53 1.11 0.63 9.63
CA SER A 53 -0.29 0.91 9.93
C SER A 53 -0.53 1.02 11.44
N LEU A 54 0.08 0.14 12.24
CA LEU A 54 0.03 0.22 13.70
C LEU A 54 0.67 1.51 14.21
N VAL A 55 1.87 1.86 13.72
CA VAL A 55 2.55 3.12 14.07
C VAL A 55 1.65 4.32 13.76
N TYR A 56 1.03 4.33 12.58
CA TYR A 56 0.12 5.40 12.19
C TYR A 56 -1.14 5.47 13.05
N PHE A 57 -1.70 4.32 13.39
CA PHE A 57 -2.85 4.23 14.28
C PHE A 57 -2.55 4.85 15.65
N PHE A 58 -1.38 4.54 16.23
CA PHE A 58 -0.95 5.13 17.51
C PHE A 58 -0.80 6.65 17.42
N ILE A 59 -0.18 7.16 16.35
CA ILE A 59 -0.02 8.61 16.11
C ILE A 59 -1.39 9.30 15.99
N TYR A 60 -2.28 8.73 15.19
CA TYR A 60 -3.64 9.26 14.97
C TYR A 60 -4.46 9.29 16.26
N ARG A 61 -4.39 8.22 17.07
CA ARG A 61 -5.08 8.13 18.35
C ARG A 61 -4.55 9.17 19.34
N LYS A 62 -3.23 9.34 19.43
CA LYS A 62 -2.60 10.36 20.29
C LYS A 62 -3.04 11.78 19.93
N LYS A 63 -3.21 12.07 18.64
CA LYS A 63 -3.65 13.38 18.14
C LYS A 63 -5.18 13.55 18.03
N LYS A 64 -5.98 12.58 18.51
CA LYS A 64 -7.46 12.55 18.42
C LYS A 64 -7.99 12.85 17.01
N ARG A 65 -7.29 12.35 15.99
CA ARG A 65 -7.59 12.64 14.58
C ARG A 65 -8.67 11.71 14.03
N GLU A 66 -9.39 12.19 13.02
CA GLU A 66 -10.37 11.36 12.32
C GLU A 66 -9.68 10.21 11.56
N MET A 67 -9.94 8.97 11.98
CA MET A 67 -9.34 7.76 11.42
C MET A 67 -9.83 7.41 10.01
N ARG A 68 -10.73 8.21 9.40
CA ARG A 68 -11.34 7.90 8.11
C ARG A 68 -10.32 7.83 6.98
N ILE A 69 -9.41 8.81 6.88
CA ILE A 69 -8.32 8.79 5.87
C ILE A 69 -7.41 7.57 6.09
N PHE A 70 -7.02 7.31 7.32
CA PHE A 70 -6.19 6.16 7.66
C PHE A 70 -6.84 4.83 7.22
N LYS A 71 -8.13 4.64 7.52
CA LYS A 71 -8.88 3.45 7.10
C LYS A 71 -8.93 3.32 5.57
N ILE A 72 -9.29 4.38 4.86
CA ILE A 72 -9.36 4.37 3.39
C ILE A 72 -8.00 4.01 2.79
N ARG A 73 -6.92 4.61 3.28
CA ARG A 73 -5.56 4.33 2.80
C ARG A 73 -5.12 2.89 3.07
N PHE A 74 -5.47 2.35 4.24
CA PHE A 74 -5.18 0.96 4.56
C PHE A 74 -5.87 0.01 3.58
N PHE A 75 -7.17 0.19 3.33
CA PHE A 75 -7.92 -0.63 2.37
C PHE A 75 -7.38 -0.51 0.95
N VAL A 76 -7.13 0.72 0.51
CA VAL A 76 -6.60 1.01 -0.82
C VAL A 76 -5.21 0.39 -1.05
N SER A 77 -4.39 0.37 0.00
CA SER A 77 -3.07 -0.27 -0.02
C SER A 77 -3.18 -1.79 -0.03
N ALA A 78 -4.15 -2.37 0.70
CA ALA A 78 -4.26 -3.81 0.84
C ALA A 78 -4.75 -4.50 -0.45
N ILE A 79 -5.69 -3.88 -1.18
CA ILE A 79 -6.32 -4.47 -2.38
C ILE A 79 -5.28 -4.95 -3.40
N PRO A 80 -4.32 -4.12 -3.86
CA PRO A 80 -3.31 -4.55 -4.81
C PRO A 80 -2.41 -5.68 -4.25
N ILE A 81 -2.05 -5.62 -2.96
CA ILE A 81 -1.16 -6.61 -2.37
C ILE A 81 -1.82 -8.01 -2.35
N TYR A 82 -3.13 -8.10 -2.09
CA TYR A 82 -3.85 -9.37 -2.15
C TYR A 82 -3.85 -9.97 -3.56
N SER A 83 -4.00 -9.15 -4.60
CA SER A 83 -3.88 -9.60 -5.98
C SER A 83 -2.48 -10.14 -6.29
N ALA A 84 -1.43 -9.48 -5.80
CA ALA A 84 -0.05 -9.97 -5.95
C ALA A 84 0.14 -11.30 -5.21
N LEU A 85 -0.38 -11.41 -3.99
CA LEU A 85 -0.30 -12.64 -3.21
C LEU A 85 -0.98 -13.81 -3.95
N ALA A 86 -2.21 -13.61 -4.43
CA ALA A 86 -2.96 -14.63 -5.17
C ALA A 86 -2.21 -15.09 -6.42
N PHE A 87 -1.62 -14.15 -7.16
CA PHE A 87 -0.80 -14.44 -8.34
C PHE A 87 0.44 -15.29 -8.01
N TYR A 88 1.16 -14.96 -6.93
CA TYR A 88 2.34 -15.73 -6.55
C TYR A 88 2.01 -17.10 -5.94
N VAL A 89 0.89 -17.22 -5.22
CA VAL A 89 0.40 -18.53 -4.76
C VAL A 89 0.02 -19.41 -5.94
N TYR A 90 -0.68 -18.87 -6.95
CA TYR A 90 -0.98 -19.58 -8.19
C TYR A 90 0.28 -20.09 -8.89
N LEU A 91 1.31 -19.24 -9.02
CA LEU A 91 2.59 -19.61 -9.62
C LEU A 91 3.30 -20.75 -8.89
N LEU A 92 3.17 -20.81 -7.56
CA LEU A 92 3.79 -21.85 -6.75
C LEU A 92 3.08 -23.20 -6.91
N LEU A 93 1.74 -23.18 -7.02
CA LEU A 93 0.93 -24.38 -7.23
C LEU A 93 1.14 -24.99 -8.61
N TYR A 94 1.36 -24.17 -9.64
CA TYR A 94 1.48 -24.62 -11.04
C TYR A 94 2.93 -24.75 -11.54
N GLY A 95 3.93 -24.58 -10.66
CA GLY A 95 5.28 -25.15 -10.77
C GLY A 95 6.25 -24.58 -11.81
N ASN A 96 5.81 -23.83 -12.81
CA ASN A 96 6.66 -23.45 -13.96
C ASN A 96 7.36 -22.08 -13.85
N GLY A 97 7.24 -21.38 -12.71
CA GLY A 97 7.65 -19.98 -12.61
C GLY A 97 6.84 -19.08 -13.55
N ALA A 98 6.97 -17.76 -13.42
CA ALA A 98 6.22 -16.84 -14.29
C ALA A 98 6.95 -16.74 -15.65
N PRO A 99 6.34 -17.14 -16.77
CA PRO A 99 6.95 -17.00 -18.08
C PRO A 99 6.88 -15.54 -18.56
N GLY A 100 7.96 -15.04 -19.14
CA GLY A 100 8.00 -13.76 -19.88
C GLY A 100 7.47 -12.54 -19.09
N PHE A 101 6.57 -11.79 -19.71
CA PHE A 101 6.04 -10.51 -19.19
C PHE A 101 5.29 -10.64 -17.85
N VAL A 102 4.85 -11.86 -17.51
CA VAL A 102 4.06 -12.14 -16.30
C VAL A 102 4.91 -11.99 -15.02
N ARG A 103 6.25 -12.04 -15.13
CA ARG A 103 7.18 -11.66 -14.04
C ARG A 103 7.06 -10.19 -13.62
N PHE A 104 6.56 -9.32 -14.49
CA PHE A 104 6.40 -7.89 -14.24
C PHE A 104 5.00 -7.51 -13.72
N MET A 105 4.08 -8.47 -13.57
CA MET A 105 2.78 -8.23 -12.93
C MET A 105 2.87 -7.51 -11.56
N PRO A 106 3.87 -7.83 -10.70
CA PRO A 106 4.11 -7.07 -9.46
C PRO A 106 4.37 -5.58 -9.68
N ILE A 107 4.96 -5.19 -10.81
CA ILE A 107 5.19 -3.78 -11.17
C ILE A 107 3.86 -3.08 -11.41
N GLY A 108 2.94 -3.72 -12.15
CA GLY A 108 1.59 -3.19 -12.37
C GLY A 108 0.81 -3.04 -11.06
N ILE A 109 0.99 -4.00 -10.15
CA ILE A 109 0.35 -4.01 -8.83
C ILE A 109 0.92 -2.92 -7.91
N ILE A 110 2.24 -2.72 -7.90
CA ILE A 110 2.88 -1.59 -7.20
C ILE A 110 2.38 -0.29 -7.80
N GLY A 111 2.44 -0.12 -9.13
CA GLY A 111 2.03 1.11 -9.80
C GLY A 111 0.60 1.51 -9.45
N THR A 112 -0.33 0.55 -9.45
CA THR A 112 -1.71 0.79 -8.98
C THR A 112 -1.76 1.15 -7.51
N MET A 113 -1.00 0.48 -6.63
CA MET A 113 -0.96 0.80 -5.21
C MET A 113 -0.40 2.21 -4.90
N LEU A 114 0.63 2.63 -5.63
CA LEU A 114 1.22 3.98 -5.55
C LEU A 114 0.21 5.04 -6.04
N LEU A 115 -0.40 4.80 -7.20
CA LEU A 115 -1.39 5.70 -7.80
C LEU A 115 -2.62 5.85 -6.90
N LEU A 116 -3.12 4.77 -6.32
CA LEU A 116 -4.27 4.83 -5.44
C LEU A 116 -3.94 5.54 -4.11
N ASN A 117 -2.76 5.32 -3.53
CA ASN A 117 -2.33 6.08 -2.34
C ASN A 117 -2.21 7.58 -2.62
N ALA A 118 -1.57 7.94 -3.73
CA ALA A 118 -1.43 9.32 -4.17
C ALA A 118 -2.81 9.95 -4.46
N GLY A 119 -3.69 9.20 -5.13
CA GLY A 119 -5.06 9.63 -5.46
C GLY A 119 -5.91 9.92 -4.22
N VAL A 120 -5.82 9.07 -3.18
CA VAL A 120 -6.51 9.32 -1.91
C VAL A 120 -6.04 10.64 -1.30
N VAL A 121 -4.73 10.86 -1.21
CA VAL A 121 -4.16 12.09 -0.63
C VAL A 121 -4.56 13.32 -1.44
N TYR A 122 -4.45 13.25 -2.77
CA TYR A 122 -4.86 14.32 -3.67
C TYR A 122 -6.34 14.67 -3.53
N TRP A 123 -7.21 13.66 -3.48
CA TRP A 123 -8.65 13.86 -3.32
C TRP A 123 -9.02 14.53 -2.00
N PHE A 124 -8.35 14.15 -0.90
CA PHE A 124 -8.55 14.80 0.39
C PHE A 124 -7.85 16.16 0.49
N SER A 125 -6.82 16.43 -0.33
CA SER A 125 -6.11 17.71 -0.39
C SER A 125 -6.82 18.78 -1.24
N GLN A 126 -7.60 18.38 -2.26
CA GLN A 126 -8.27 19.29 -3.19
C GLN A 126 -9.65 19.79 -2.71
N LYS A 127 -10.21 19.21 -1.64
CA LYS A 127 -11.43 19.73 -1.02
C LYS A 127 -11.12 20.96 -0.17
N LYS A 128 -10.82 22.08 -0.85
CA LYS A 128 -10.92 23.43 -0.30
C LYS A 128 -12.29 23.99 -0.57
#